data_AF-A0A6N4QB22-F1
#
_entry.id   AF-A0A6N4QB22-F1
#
_cell.length_a   1.000
_cell.length_b   1.000
_cell.length_c   1.000
_cell.angle_alpha   90.00
_cell.angle_beta   90.00
_cell.angle_gamma   90.00
#
_symmetry.space_group_name_H-M   'P 1'
#
loop_
_entity.id
_entity.type
_entity.pdbx_description
1 polymer ?
#
loop_
_entity_poly.entity_id
_entity_poly.type
_entity_poly.pdbx_seq_one_letter_code
_entity_poly.pdbx_strand_id
1 'polypeptide(L)'
;MKNILLIFLVILVVGCSSSADKIVKKYNQSMTVSDQERTNWFPNAESVNKYDKSYKSPLYYTASYGDFDTFNHLINIGADYQIKDLFGNNLLSVASGLMRYDDNCKNQCLENRISSKLKIIKILKNKGLSPLNAEGENVAVISAISSSFFEPIPLLFSETDLKNKSTRLGNELVGCYRPDEDLYYSGFQDQAETRYRDKIKILNFFQNKGVKFDKGRICKLEGFEKGNLLKIKLEFIALAKQM
;
A
#
# COMPACT_ATOMS: atom_id res chain seq x y z
N MET A 1 -60.77 2.48 -28.55
CA MET A 1 -59.51 3.26 -28.57
C MET A 1 -59.40 4.08 -27.29
N LYS A 2 -58.69 3.58 -26.28
CA LYS A 2 -58.28 4.36 -25.10
C LYS A 2 -56.77 4.20 -25.00
N ASN A 3 -56.03 5.22 -25.44
CA ASN A 3 -54.58 5.27 -25.34
C ASN A 3 -54.22 5.55 -23.88
N ILE A 4 -53.78 4.51 -23.17
CA ILE A 4 -53.10 4.63 -21.89
C ILE A 4 -51.67 5.08 -22.22
N LEU A 5 -51.40 6.36 -22.02
CA LEU A 5 -50.06 6.91 -22.09
C LEU A 5 -49.30 6.41 -20.84
N LEU A 6 -48.57 5.31 -21.00
CA LEU A 6 -47.66 4.80 -19.97
C LEU A 6 -46.47 5.77 -19.89
N ILE A 7 -46.49 6.66 -18.90
CA ILE A 7 -45.33 7.47 -18.53
C ILE A 7 -44.33 6.50 -17.90
N PHE A 8 -43.34 6.06 -18.69
CA PHE A 8 -42.17 5.38 -18.17
C PHE A 8 -41.35 6.38 -17.35
N LEU A 9 -41.58 6.38 -16.04
CA LEU A 9 -40.65 6.98 -15.09
C LEU A 9 -39.38 6.12 -15.11
N VAL A 10 -38.46 6.43 -16.02
CA VAL A 10 -37.10 5.90 -15.97
C VAL A 10 -36.46 6.51 -14.73
N ILE A 11 -36.57 5.80 -13.61
CA ILE A 11 -35.73 6.05 -12.44
C ILE A 11 -34.32 5.68 -12.90
N LEU A 12 -33.59 6.68 -13.41
CA LEU A 12 -32.14 6.61 -13.46
C LEU A 12 -31.69 6.43 -12.02
N VAL A 13 -31.44 5.19 -11.63
CA VAL A 13 -30.61 4.88 -10.47
C VAL A 13 -29.20 5.30 -10.87
N VAL A 14 -28.95 6.61 -10.93
CA VAL A 14 -27.60 7.14 -10.81
C VAL A 14 -27.23 6.78 -9.38
N GLY A 15 -26.66 5.58 -9.18
CA GLY A 15 -26.09 5.22 -7.90
C GLY A 15 -25.17 6.36 -7.52
N CYS A 16 -25.50 7.09 -6.45
CA CYS A 16 -24.63 8.14 -5.96
C CYS A 16 -23.28 7.50 -5.66
N SER A 17 -22.29 7.72 -6.53
CA SER A 17 -20.93 7.28 -6.25
C SER A 17 -20.49 8.03 -5.00
N SER A 18 -20.11 7.27 -3.97
CA SER A 18 -19.59 7.86 -2.75
C SER A 18 -18.30 8.63 -3.07
N SER A 19 -17.91 9.58 -2.23
CA SER A 19 -16.65 10.30 -2.44
C SER A 19 -15.42 9.36 -2.39
N ALA A 20 -15.53 8.20 -1.72
CA ALA A 20 -14.54 7.14 -1.79
C ALA A 20 -14.48 6.47 -3.18
N ASP A 21 -15.64 6.21 -3.80
CA ASP A 21 -15.71 5.65 -5.17
C ASP A 21 -15.06 6.59 -6.19
N LYS A 22 -15.16 7.90 -6.00
CA LYS A 22 -14.50 8.90 -6.86
C LYS A 22 -12.98 8.79 -6.79
N ILE A 23 -12.40 8.56 -5.60
CA ILE A 23 -10.95 8.33 -5.44
C ILE A 23 -10.54 7.03 -6.13
N VAL A 24 -11.26 5.93 -5.86
CA VAL A 24 -10.94 4.63 -6.48
C VAL A 24 -11.01 4.73 -8.00
N LYS A 25 -12.06 5.38 -8.54
CA LYS A 25 -12.22 5.62 -9.98
C LYS A 25 -11.08 6.46 -10.54
N LYS A 26 -10.70 7.57 -9.88
CA LYS A 26 -9.56 8.41 -10.26
C LYS A 26 -8.30 7.56 -10.47
N TYR A 27 -8.02 6.68 -9.52
CA TYR A 27 -6.83 5.83 -9.57
C TYR A 27 -6.90 4.76 -10.64
N ASN A 28 -8.01 4.03 -10.75
CA ASN A 28 -8.18 3.00 -11.76
C ASN A 28 -8.11 3.58 -13.19
N GLN A 29 -8.47 4.85 -13.37
CA GLN A 29 -8.47 5.55 -14.65
C GLN A 29 -7.27 6.48 -14.86
N SER A 30 -6.29 6.47 -13.93
CA SER A 30 -5.11 7.35 -13.96
C SER A 30 -5.43 8.84 -14.17
N MET A 31 -6.54 9.31 -13.59
CA MET A 31 -7.02 10.69 -13.76
C MET A 31 -6.25 11.68 -12.87
N THR A 32 -5.95 12.85 -13.43
CA THR A 32 -5.59 14.03 -12.63
C THR A 32 -6.85 14.75 -12.18
N VAL A 33 -6.79 15.40 -11.01
CA VAL A 33 -7.92 16.14 -10.43
C VAL A 33 -7.40 17.48 -9.95
N SER A 34 -8.02 18.57 -10.41
CA SER A 34 -7.70 19.93 -9.99
C SER A 34 -8.11 20.18 -8.53
N ASP A 35 -7.54 21.22 -7.92
CA ASP A 35 -7.91 21.60 -6.55
C ASP A 35 -9.39 22.01 -6.43
N GLN A 36 -9.97 22.61 -7.49
CA GLN A 36 -11.39 22.93 -7.53
C GLN A 36 -12.25 21.67 -7.56
N GLU A 37 -11.94 20.71 -8.42
CA GLU A 37 -12.68 19.43 -8.46
C GLU A 37 -12.56 18.67 -7.15
N ARG A 38 -11.38 18.68 -6.53
CA ARG A 38 -11.16 18.07 -5.22
C ARG A 38 -12.03 18.72 -4.14
N THR A 39 -12.10 20.05 -4.13
CA THR A 39 -12.99 20.80 -3.23
C THR A 39 -14.45 20.45 -3.48
N ASN A 40 -14.85 20.28 -4.75
CA ASN A 40 -16.21 19.87 -5.10
C ASN A 40 -16.52 18.42 -4.65
N TRP A 41 -15.52 17.53 -4.61
CA TRP A 41 -15.69 16.16 -4.12
C TRP A 41 -15.83 16.10 -2.59
N PHE A 42 -15.18 17.04 -1.89
CA PHE A 42 -15.07 17.07 -0.43
C PHE A 42 -15.35 18.47 0.12
N PRO A 43 -16.62 18.96 0.04
CA PRO A 43 -16.94 20.34 0.39
C PRO A 43 -16.84 20.65 1.90
N ASN A 44 -16.86 19.64 2.78
CA ASN A 44 -16.83 19.82 4.24
C ASN A 44 -16.38 18.57 5.01
N ALA A 45 -16.15 18.73 6.32
CA ALA A 45 -15.71 17.68 7.24
C ALA A 45 -16.68 16.47 7.33
N GLU A 46 -17.98 16.69 7.19
CA GLU A 46 -18.97 15.59 7.24
C GLU A 46 -18.84 14.68 6.01
N SER A 47 -18.50 15.25 4.86
CA SER A 47 -18.36 14.50 3.61
C SER A 47 -17.14 13.58 3.56
N VAL A 48 -16.11 13.82 4.39
CA VAL A 48 -14.83 13.10 4.32
C VAL A 48 -14.72 11.88 5.22
N ASN A 49 -15.58 11.78 6.24
CA ASN A 49 -15.52 10.70 7.23
C ASN A 49 -16.47 9.53 6.92
N LYS A 50 -17.21 9.60 5.81
CA LYS A 50 -18.02 8.48 5.33
C LYS A 50 -17.10 7.36 4.85
N TYR A 51 -17.25 6.16 5.40
CA TYR A 51 -16.51 4.98 4.99
C TYR A 51 -17.41 3.95 4.30
N ASP A 52 -16.79 3.09 3.49
CA ASP A 52 -17.48 1.99 2.83
C ASP A 52 -17.75 0.81 3.79
N LYS A 53 -18.34 -0.28 3.27
CA LYS A 53 -18.63 -1.50 4.05
C LYS A 53 -17.38 -2.19 4.62
N SER A 54 -16.18 -1.84 4.14
CA SER A 54 -14.89 -2.32 4.64
C SER A 54 -14.22 -1.34 5.62
N TYR A 55 -14.96 -0.33 6.12
CA TYR A 55 -14.45 0.73 6.99
C TYR A 55 -13.34 1.58 6.36
N LYS A 56 -13.36 1.73 5.03
CA LYS A 56 -12.38 2.56 4.31
C LYS A 56 -12.98 3.92 3.96
N SER A 57 -12.40 4.98 4.51
CA SER A 57 -12.77 6.37 4.21
C SER A 57 -12.03 6.90 2.96
N PRO A 58 -12.44 8.06 2.41
CA PRO A 58 -11.64 8.81 1.45
C PRO A 58 -10.16 8.96 1.87
N LEU A 59 -9.91 9.24 3.15
CA LEU A 59 -8.55 9.39 3.67
C LEU A 59 -7.78 8.06 3.65
N TYR A 60 -8.45 6.93 3.91
CA TYR A 60 -7.87 5.60 3.75
C TYR A 60 -7.39 5.38 2.31
N TYR A 61 -8.25 5.63 1.33
CA TYR A 61 -7.92 5.39 -0.07
C TYR A 61 -6.77 6.26 -0.55
N THR A 62 -6.78 7.54 -0.20
CA THR A 62 -5.67 8.45 -0.57
C THR A 62 -4.33 8.02 0.02
N ALA A 63 -4.29 7.58 1.30
CA ALA A 63 -3.08 7.01 1.91
C ALA A 63 -2.63 5.72 1.20
N SER A 64 -3.59 4.84 0.88
CA SER A 64 -3.35 3.58 0.19
C SER A 64 -2.78 3.78 -1.22
N TYR A 65 -3.27 4.77 -1.97
CA TYR A 65 -2.81 5.02 -3.34
C TYR A 65 -1.60 5.97 -3.43
N GLY A 66 -1.27 6.69 -2.34
CA GLY A 66 -0.25 7.73 -2.37
C GLY A 66 -0.75 9.05 -3.01
N ASP A 67 -2.03 9.39 -2.82
CA ASP A 67 -2.63 10.64 -3.28
C ASP A 67 -2.28 11.78 -2.34
N PHE A 68 -1.05 12.28 -2.39
CA PHE A 68 -0.60 13.26 -1.40
C PHE A 68 -1.48 14.52 -1.39
N ASP A 69 -1.84 15.05 -2.55
CA ASP A 69 -2.59 16.31 -2.63
C ASP A 69 -4.02 16.15 -2.10
N THR A 70 -4.67 15.03 -2.43
CA THR A 70 -6.02 14.74 -1.90
C THR A 70 -5.96 14.38 -0.42
N PHE A 71 -4.97 13.60 0.00
CA PHE A 71 -4.73 13.30 1.41
C PHE A 71 -4.55 14.58 2.24
N ASN A 72 -3.70 15.51 1.77
CA ASN A 72 -3.42 16.76 2.46
C ASN A 72 -4.66 17.66 2.54
N HIS A 73 -5.44 17.73 1.46
CA HIS A 73 -6.71 18.45 1.48
C HIS A 73 -7.69 17.87 2.50
N LEU A 74 -7.87 16.54 2.52
CA LEU A 74 -8.76 15.85 3.45
C LEU A 74 -8.35 16.08 4.91
N ILE A 75 -7.05 15.99 5.22
CA ILE A 75 -6.52 16.31 6.55
C ILE A 75 -6.85 17.76 6.95
N ASN A 76 -6.70 18.72 6.04
CA ASN A 76 -6.92 20.13 6.33
C ASN A 76 -8.40 20.47 6.60
N ILE A 77 -9.35 19.71 6.03
CA ILE A 77 -10.79 19.90 6.27
C ILE A 77 -11.34 19.01 7.39
N GLY A 78 -10.46 18.37 8.18
CA GLY A 78 -10.86 17.65 9.39
C GLY A 78 -11.23 16.18 9.20
N ALA A 79 -10.69 15.52 8.17
CA ALA A 79 -10.82 14.07 8.05
C ALA A 79 -10.21 13.35 9.26
N ASP A 80 -10.94 12.37 9.77
CA ASP A 80 -10.47 11.50 10.85
C ASP A 80 -9.35 10.60 10.34
N TYR A 81 -8.18 10.74 10.95
CA TYR A 81 -6.97 10.00 10.63
C TYR A 81 -6.68 8.85 11.60
N GLN A 82 -7.47 8.69 12.68
CA GLN A 82 -7.33 7.59 13.65
C GLN A 82 -8.11 6.33 13.26
N ILE A 83 -8.63 6.30 12.02
CA ILE A 83 -9.38 5.18 11.48
C ILE A 83 -8.55 3.89 11.39
N LYS A 84 -9.26 2.76 11.50
CA LYS A 84 -8.74 1.41 11.28
C LYS A 84 -9.67 0.65 10.34
N ASP A 85 -9.10 -0.18 9.48
CA ASP A 85 -9.89 -1.12 8.67
C ASP A 85 -10.36 -2.34 9.49
N LEU A 86 -11.09 -3.25 8.83
CA LEU A 86 -11.57 -4.50 9.42
C LEU A 86 -10.46 -5.43 9.93
N PHE A 87 -9.22 -5.25 9.49
CA PHE A 87 -8.05 -6.01 9.93
C PHE A 87 -7.27 -5.27 11.02
N GLY A 88 -7.76 -4.12 11.48
CA GLY A 88 -7.11 -3.29 12.49
C GLY A 88 -5.96 -2.44 11.93
N ASN A 89 -5.74 -2.41 10.61
CA ASN A 89 -4.69 -1.59 9.99
C ASN A 89 -5.10 -0.11 10.07
N ASN A 90 -4.20 0.72 10.60
CA ASN A 90 -4.37 2.17 10.56
C ASN A 90 -3.77 2.75 9.27
N LEU A 91 -3.91 4.08 9.09
CA LEU A 91 -3.38 4.78 7.93
C LEU A 91 -1.86 4.64 7.74
N LEU A 92 -1.09 4.50 8.83
CA LEU A 92 0.37 4.36 8.74
C LEU A 92 0.74 3.01 8.14
N SER A 93 0.06 1.94 8.57
CA SER A 93 0.23 0.60 8.00
C SER A 93 -0.11 0.57 6.51
N VAL A 94 -1.23 1.17 6.14
CA VAL A 94 -1.74 1.20 4.76
C VAL A 94 -0.87 2.06 3.84
N ALA A 95 -0.39 3.21 4.32
CA ALA A 95 0.52 4.06 3.57
C ALA A 95 1.90 3.40 3.34
N SER A 96 2.30 2.53 4.26
CA SER A 96 3.57 1.80 4.21
C SER A 96 3.58 0.62 3.23
N GLY A 97 2.42 0.20 2.72
CA GLY A 97 2.34 -0.69 1.56
C GLY A 97 2.45 0.12 0.25
N LEU A 98 3.27 -0.33 -0.71
CA LEU A 98 3.52 0.44 -1.94
C LEU A 98 2.53 0.18 -3.08
N MET A 99 2.04 -1.05 -3.24
CA MET A 99 1.25 -1.45 -4.42
C MET A 99 0.02 -2.29 -4.03
N ARG A 100 -0.99 -2.30 -4.91
CA ARG A 100 -2.19 -3.14 -4.81
C ARG A 100 -2.30 -4.11 -6.00
N TYR A 101 -3.14 -5.12 -5.84
CA TYR A 101 -3.63 -5.96 -6.94
C TYR A 101 -4.30 -5.06 -8.00
N ASP A 102 -3.99 -5.27 -9.28
CA ASP A 102 -4.44 -4.48 -10.46
C ASP A 102 -3.83 -3.06 -10.64
N ASP A 103 -2.75 -2.73 -9.94
CA ASP A 103 -2.13 -1.39 -9.99
C ASP A 103 -1.18 -1.21 -11.17
N ASN A 104 -1.57 -0.50 -12.22
CA ASN A 104 -0.77 -0.33 -13.45
C ASN A 104 0.37 0.71 -13.36
N CYS A 105 0.70 1.20 -12.17
CA CYS A 105 1.65 2.30 -11.98
C CYS A 105 3.10 1.90 -12.34
N LYS A 106 3.59 2.44 -13.46
CA LYS A 106 4.93 2.16 -14.02
C LYS A 106 5.87 3.37 -14.02
N ASN A 107 7.17 3.11 -13.93
CA ASN A 107 8.28 4.08 -14.05
C ASN A 107 8.04 5.36 -13.23
N GLN A 108 7.84 6.50 -13.89
CA GLN A 108 7.65 7.80 -13.26
C GLN A 108 6.45 7.84 -12.29
N CYS A 109 5.39 7.07 -12.56
CA CYS A 109 4.26 6.95 -11.62
C CYS A 109 4.73 6.38 -10.27
N LEU A 110 5.62 5.38 -10.31
CA LEU A 110 6.10 4.70 -9.11
C LEU A 110 6.98 5.64 -8.27
N GLU A 111 7.90 6.38 -8.89
CA GLU A 111 8.74 7.36 -8.20
C GLU A 111 7.89 8.44 -7.50
N ASN A 112 6.90 8.98 -8.23
CA ASN A 112 5.96 9.94 -7.69
C ASN A 112 5.16 9.35 -6.52
N ARG A 113 4.71 8.09 -6.64
CA ARG A 113 4.00 7.41 -5.56
C ARG A 113 4.88 7.19 -4.33
N ILE A 114 6.12 6.76 -4.50
CA ILE A 114 7.08 6.59 -3.40
C ILE A 114 7.23 7.91 -2.67
N SER A 115 7.51 9.00 -3.39
CA SER A 115 7.65 10.35 -2.82
C SER A 115 6.38 10.78 -2.07
N SER A 116 5.21 10.60 -2.67
CA SER A 116 3.92 10.94 -2.07
C SER A 116 3.62 10.12 -0.82
N LYS A 117 3.82 8.80 -0.85
CA LYS A 117 3.63 7.93 0.31
C LYS A 117 4.57 8.30 1.45
N LEU A 118 5.84 8.63 1.18
CA LEU A 118 6.77 9.08 2.21
C LEU A 118 6.33 10.39 2.87
N LYS A 119 5.75 11.33 2.12
CA LYS A 119 5.16 12.56 2.69
C LYS A 119 3.97 12.22 3.60
N ILE A 120 3.07 11.34 3.16
CA ILE A 120 1.91 10.87 3.94
C ILE A 120 2.38 10.20 5.25
N ILE A 121 3.33 9.27 5.17
CA ILE A 121 3.91 8.56 6.31
C ILE A 121 4.50 9.53 7.33
N LYS A 122 5.23 10.55 6.87
CA LYS A 122 5.78 11.60 7.75
C LYS A 122 4.68 12.39 8.45
N ILE A 123 3.61 12.77 7.75
CA ILE A 123 2.46 13.46 8.37
C ILE A 123 1.81 12.57 9.44
N LEU A 124 1.52 11.31 9.12
CA LEU A 124 0.84 10.38 10.03
C LEU A 124 1.71 10.09 11.27
N LYS A 125 3.01 9.87 11.09
CA LYS A 125 3.97 9.71 12.19
C LYS A 125 4.02 10.95 13.08
N ASN A 126 4.08 12.16 12.51
CA ASN A 126 4.08 13.41 13.26
C ASN A 126 2.76 13.64 14.02
N LYS A 127 1.65 13.09 13.54
CA LYS A 127 0.36 13.06 14.25
C LYS A 127 0.30 12.01 15.36
N GLY A 128 1.39 11.28 15.63
CA GLY A 128 1.50 10.33 16.72
C GLY A 128 0.85 8.97 16.45
N LEU A 129 0.57 8.63 15.19
CA LEU A 129 0.08 7.29 14.88
C LEU A 129 1.14 6.25 15.17
N SER A 130 0.77 5.26 15.98
CA SER A 130 1.61 4.11 16.24
C SER A 130 1.70 3.22 15.00
N PRO A 131 2.88 2.71 14.64
CA PRO A 131 3.02 1.68 13.62
C PRO A 131 2.59 0.28 14.13
N LEU A 132 2.30 0.18 15.44
CA LEU A 132 1.95 -1.06 16.11
C LEU A 132 0.43 -1.33 16.09
N ASN A 133 0.04 -2.61 15.94
CA ASN A 133 -1.32 -3.07 16.20
C ASN A 133 -1.57 -3.35 17.69
N ALA A 134 -2.74 -3.89 18.03
CA ALA A 134 -3.14 -4.21 19.40
C ALA A 134 -2.25 -5.30 20.03
N GLU A 135 -1.69 -6.17 19.19
CA GLU A 135 -0.77 -7.25 19.55
C GLU A 135 0.68 -6.76 19.70
N GLY A 136 0.93 -5.47 19.44
CA GLY A 136 2.26 -4.85 19.52
C GLY A 136 3.16 -5.14 18.30
N GLU A 137 2.64 -5.72 17.23
CA GLU A 137 3.36 -5.96 15.98
C GLU A 137 3.48 -4.69 15.16
N ASN A 138 4.67 -4.42 14.61
CA ASN A 138 4.89 -3.30 13.69
C ASN A 138 4.33 -3.62 12.29
N VAL A 139 3.01 -3.52 12.16
CA VAL A 139 2.28 -3.84 10.92
C VAL A 139 2.67 -2.91 9.78
N ALA A 140 3.12 -1.68 10.07
CA ALA A 140 3.60 -0.77 9.05
C ALA A 140 4.92 -1.23 8.42
N VAL A 141 5.89 -1.66 9.24
CA VAL A 141 7.12 -2.27 8.73
C VAL A 141 6.83 -3.58 8.01
N ILE A 142 5.95 -4.43 8.53
CA ILE A 142 5.50 -5.65 7.84
C ILE A 142 4.93 -5.32 6.46
N SER A 143 4.00 -4.36 6.36
CA SER A 143 3.37 -3.96 5.09
C SER A 143 4.41 -3.42 4.08
N ALA A 144 5.42 -2.70 4.57
CA ALA A 144 6.53 -2.23 3.76
C ALA A 144 7.38 -3.38 3.22
N ILE A 145 7.69 -4.37 4.05
CA ILE A 145 8.43 -5.57 3.64
C ILE A 145 7.65 -6.36 2.59
N SER A 146 6.37 -6.66 2.85
CA SER A 146 5.52 -7.45 1.94
C SER A 146 5.43 -6.83 0.54
N SER A 147 5.48 -5.49 0.44
CA SER A 147 5.40 -4.76 -0.82
C SER A 147 6.76 -4.32 -1.39
N SER A 148 7.87 -4.77 -0.79
CA SER A 148 9.24 -4.38 -1.16
C SER A 148 9.45 -2.85 -1.20
N PHE A 149 8.90 -2.16 -0.20
CA PHE A 149 9.01 -0.72 -0.04
C PHE A 149 10.04 -0.40 1.04
N PHE A 150 11.29 -0.17 0.66
CA PHE A 150 12.38 -0.05 1.63
C PHE A 150 12.35 1.28 2.40
N GLU A 151 12.07 2.39 1.70
CA GLU A 151 12.21 3.76 2.21
C GLU A 151 11.48 4.06 3.54
N PRO A 152 10.26 3.56 3.81
CA PRO A 152 9.60 3.80 5.09
C PRO A 152 10.17 2.97 6.24
N ILE A 153 10.87 1.86 6.00
CA ILE A 153 11.33 0.95 7.06
C ILE A 153 12.26 1.67 8.05
N PRO A 154 13.33 2.38 7.63
CA PRO A 154 14.18 3.11 8.58
C PRO A 154 13.44 4.22 9.36
N LEU A 155 12.30 4.71 8.84
CA LEU A 155 11.51 5.75 9.50
C LEU A 155 10.58 5.19 10.59
N LEU A 156 10.19 3.92 10.48
CA LEU A 156 9.12 3.30 11.26
C LEU A 156 9.60 2.15 12.14
N PHE A 157 10.77 1.59 11.86
CA PHE A 157 11.38 0.52 12.62
C PHE A 157 12.02 1.03 13.92
N SER A 158 11.95 0.22 14.97
CA SER A 158 12.62 0.40 16.26
C SER A 158 13.25 -0.92 16.72
N GLU A 159 14.34 -0.88 17.49
CA GLU A 159 14.98 -2.08 18.07
C GLU A 159 14.02 -2.90 18.96
N THR A 160 12.96 -2.29 19.47
CA THR A 160 11.89 -2.98 20.19
C THR A 160 11.15 -4.00 19.31
N ASP A 161 11.11 -3.79 18.00
CA ASP A 161 10.46 -4.68 17.04
C ASP A 161 11.15 -6.05 17.01
N LEU A 162 12.45 -6.11 17.32
CA LEU A 162 13.21 -7.36 17.37
C LEU A 162 12.93 -8.18 18.64
N LYS A 163 12.51 -7.51 19.70
CA LYS A 163 12.14 -8.16 20.97
C LYS A 163 10.71 -8.71 20.92
N ASN A 164 9.91 -8.24 19.98
CA ASN A 164 8.60 -8.78 19.74
C ASN A 164 8.75 -10.23 19.22
N LYS A 165 8.13 -11.19 19.92
CA LYS A 165 8.15 -12.62 19.55
C LYS A 165 7.28 -12.94 18.31
N SER A 166 6.81 -11.92 17.60
CA SER A 166 6.07 -12.08 16.36
C SER A 166 6.89 -12.84 15.33
N THR A 167 6.44 -14.05 15.03
CA THR A 167 6.99 -14.85 13.92
C THR A 167 6.67 -14.22 12.56
N ARG A 168 5.73 -13.29 12.50
CA ARG A 168 5.24 -12.62 11.29
C ARG A 168 6.30 -11.73 10.66
N LEU A 169 7.00 -10.89 11.42
CA LEU A 169 8.09 -10.08 10.88
C LEU A 169 9.17 -10.95 10.23
N GLY A 170 9.55 -12.05 10.90
CA GLY A 170 10.46 -13.04 10.33
C GLY A 170 9.90 -13.76 9.11
N ASN A 171 8.61 -14.12 9.11
CA ASN A 171 7.93 -14.74 7.97
C ASN A 171 7.96 -13.81 6.75
N GLU A 172 7.75 -12.51 6.93
CA GLU A 172 7.69 -11.55 5.83
C GLU A 172 9.07 -11.25 5.25
N LEU A 173 10.12 -11.25 6.09
CA LEU A 173 11.49 -10.93 5.66
C LEU A 173 12.11 -12.01 4.78
N VAL A 174 11.89 -13.28 5.11
CA VAL A 174 12.43 -14.40 4.35
C VAL A 174 11.39 -15.18 3.57
N GLY A 175 10.10 -14.87 3.72
CA GLY A 175 9.01 -15.59 3.10
C GLY A 175 9.04 -15.50 1.59
N CYS A 176 8.79 -16.64 0.95
CA CYS A 176 8.64 -16.72 -0.49
C CYS A 176 7.44 -15.90 -0.95
N TYR A 177 7.69 -14.79 -1.62
CA TYR A 177 6.80 -14.31 -2.68
C TYR A 177 7.06 -15.22 -3.88
N ARG A 178 6.09 -16.03 -4.27
CA ARG A 178 6.19 -16.99 -5.39
C ARG A 178 6.62 -16.25 -6.66
N PRO A 179 7.81 -16.54 -7.23
CA PRO A 179 8.30 -15.90 -8.47
C PRO A 179 7.31 -15.99 -9.64
N ASP A 180 6.58 -17.10 -9.69
CA ASP A 180 5.50 -17.45 -10.60
C ASP A 180 4.24 -16.59 -10.37
N GLU A 181 3.93 -16.17 -9.14
CA GLU A 181 2.85 -15.23 -8.83
C GLU A 181 3.29 -13.76 -9.02
N ASP A 182 4.57 -13.45 -8.77
CA ASP A 182 5.18 -12.11 -8.89
C ASP A 182 5.22 -11.58 -10.33
N LEU A 183 5.24 -12.46 -11.34
CA LEU A 183 5.30 -12.07 -12.77
C LEU A 183 3.99 -12.31 -13.53
N TYR A 184 3.21 -13.33 -13.15
CA TYR A 184 1.99 -13.71 -13.88
C TYR A 184 0.80 -12.80 -13.57
N TYR A 185 0.61 -12.38 -12.31
CA TYR A 185 -0.52 -11.52 -11.90
C TYR A 185 -0.26 -10.02 -12.03
N SER A 186 0.95 -9.67 -12.46
CA SER A 186 1.52 -8.38 -12.14
C SER A 186 1.70 -7.50 -13.39
N GLY A 187 1.93 -8.10 -14.57
CA GLY A 187 2.29 -7.31 -15.75
C GLY A 187 3.55 -6.45 -15.52
N PHE A 188 4.35 -6.78 -14.50
CA PHE A 188 5.49 -6.00 -13.98
C PHE A 188 6.85 -6.62 -14.30
N GLN A 189 6.99 -7.31 -15.44
CA GLN A 189 8.31 -7.76 -15.90
C GLN A 189 9.34 -6.61 -15.94
N ASP A 190 8.87 -5.37 -16.15
CA ASP A 190 9.66 -4.14 -16.16
C ASP A 190 10.09 -3.63 -14.76
N GLN A 191 9.46 -4.07 -13.66
CA GLN A 191 9.81 -3.63 -12.30
C GLN A 191 10.42 -4.72 -11.42
N ALA A 192 10.41 -5.97 -11.86
CA ALA A 192 10.89 -7.11 -11.07
C ALA A 192 12.31 -6.88 -10.54
N GLU A 193 13.21 -6.31 -11.36
CA GLU A 193 14.57 -6.00 -10.92
C GLU A 193 14.61 -5.00 -9.78
N THR A 194 13.88 -3.88 -9.90
CA THR A 194 13.77 -2.86 -8.85
C THR A 194 13.23 -3.45 -7.55
N ARG A 195 12.20 -4.30 -7.64
CA ARG A 195 11.60 -4.95 -6.46
C ARG A 195 12.59 -5.88 -5.76
N TYR A 196 13.31 -6.71 -6.51
CA TYR A 196 14.32 -7.57 -5.91
C TYR A 196 15.49 -6.78 -5.32
N ARG A 197 15.86 -5.63 -5.90
CA ARG A 197 16.83 -4.72 -5.28
C ARG A 197 16.34 -4.16 -3.96
N ASP A 198 15.08 -3.77 -3.85
CA ASP A 198 14.52 -3.29 -2.57
C ASP A 198 14.43 -4.43 -1.55
N LYS A 199 14.09 -5.66 -1.96
CA LYS A 199 14.18 -6.85 -1.09
C LYS A 199 15.60 -7.06 -0.55
N ILE A 200 16.63 -6.89 -1.38
CA ILE A 200 18.04 -6.96 -0.94
C ILE A 200 18.37 -5.84 0.06
N LYS A 201 17.92 -4.60 -0.16
CA LYS A 201 18.10 -3.50 0.80
C LYS A 201 17.46 -3.84 2.15
N ILE A 202 16.25 -4.41 2.12
CA ILE A 202 15.51 -4.85 3.30
C ILE A 202 16.31 -5.92 4.06
N LEU A 203 16.74 -7.00 3.39
CA LEU A 203 17.54 -8.05 4.04
C LEU A 203 18.82 -7.49 4.67
N ASN A 204 19.57 -6.66 3.94
CA ASN A 204 20.78 -6.02 4.47
C ASN A 204 20.48 -5.17 5.71
N PHE A 205 19.39 -4.41 5.69
CA PHE A 205 18.98 -3.60 6.85
C PHE A 205 18.78 -4.48 8.09
N PHE A 206 18.04 -5.58 7.97
CA PHE A 206 17.78 -6.48 9.11
C PHE A 206 18.98 -7.35 9.49
N GLN A 207 19.86 -7.68 8.54
CA GLN A 207 21.12 -8.39 8.82
C GLN A 207 22.03 -7.56 9.70
N ASN A 208 22.15 -6.28 9.40
CA ASN A 208 22.92 -5.32 10.20
C ASN A 208 22.32 -5.12 11.60
N LYS A 209 21.07 -5.52 11.82
CA LYS A 209 20.39 -5.54 13.13
C LYS A 209 20.52 -6.88 13.86
N GLY A 210 21.26 -7.84 13.31
CA GLY A 210 21.50 -9.15 13.93
C GLY A 210 20.27 -10.06 13.94
N VAL A 211 19.27 -9.79 13.09
CA VAL A 211 18.08 -10.62 13.00
C VAL A 211 18.41 -11.93 12.30
N LYS A 212 18.00 -13.04 12.91
CA LYS A 212 18.14 -14.38 12.35
C LYS A 212 16.79 -14.93 11.90
N PHE A 213 16.79 -15.76 10.85
CA PHE A 213 15.56 -16.32 10.31
C PHE A 213 15.59 -17.83 10.16
N ASP A 214 14.39 -18.43 10.02
CA ASP A 214 14.26 -19.84 9.69
C ASP A 214 14.58 -20.08 8.21
N LYS A 215 15.59 -20.92 7.97
CA LYS A 215 16.07 -21.33 6.64
C LYS A 215 15.01 -22.05 5.81
N GLY A 216 13.99 -22.64 6.43
CA GLY A 216 12.90 -23.33 5.74
C GLY A 216 12.02 -22.41 4.88
N ARG A 217 12.13 -21.09 5.05
CA ARG A 217 11.29 -20.11 4.35
C ARG A 217 11.95 -19.45 3.13
N ILE A 218 13.23 -19.73 2.86
CA ILE A 218 14.01 -19.08 1.78
C ILE A 218 13.54 -19.52 0.38
N CYS A 219 13.38 -18.56 -0.54
CA CYS A 219 13.03 -18.80 -1.93
C CYS A 219 13.92 -19.85 -2.62
N LYS A 220 13.28 -20.72 -3.40
CA LYS A 220 13.94 -21.55 -4.42
C LYS A 220 13.77 -20.89 -5.79
N LEU A 221 14.76 -21.05 -6.66
CA LEU A 221 14.62 -20.67 -8.06
C LEU A 221 13.72 -21.71 -8.75
N GLU A 222 12.64 -21.27 -9.39
CA GLU A 222 11.77 -22.13 -10.19
C GLU A 222 11.61 -21.53 -11.59
N GLY A 223 11.82 -22.35 -12.65
CA GLY A 223 11.68 -21.95 -14.05
C GLY A 223 12.94 -21.39 -14.73
N PHE A 224 12.75 -20.80 -15.93
CA PHE A 224 13.81 -20.20 -16.76
C PHE A 224 13.74 -18.66 -16.68
N GLU A 225 14.50 -18.07 -15.77
CA GLU A 225 14.75 -16.63 -15.77
C GLU A 225 16.00 -16.31 -16.59
N LYS A 226 15.95 -15.29 -17.45
CA LYS A 226 17.06 -14.90 -18.31
C LYS A 226 17.59 -13.53 -17.93
N GLY A 227 18.90 -13.33 -18.06
CA GLY A 227 19.54 -12.01 -17.95
C GLY A 227 19.74 -11.52 -16.51
N ASN A 228 19.56 -10.22 -16.31
CA ASN A 228 19.95 -9.51 -15.08
C ASN A 228 19.04 -9.84 -13.88
N LEU A 229 17.75 -10.10 -14.10
CA LEU A 229 16.83 -10.51 -13.03
C LEU A 229 17.31 -11.78 -12.29
N LEU A 230 17.72 -12.82 -13.02
CA LEU A 230 18.25 -14.06 -12.42
C LEU A 230 19.44 -13.78 -11.49
N LYS A 231 20.34 -12.88 -11.91
CA LYS A 231 21.51 -12.47 -11.11
C LYS A 231 21.07 -11.82 -9.79
N ILE A 232 20.10 -10.91 -9.82
CA ILE A 232 19.59 -10.23 -8.62
C ILE A 232 18.85 -11.22 -7.71
N LYS A 233 18.09 -12.18 -8.26
CA LYS A 233 17.43 -13.22 -7.44
C LYS A 233 18.44 -14.14 -6.76
N LEU A 234 19.49 -14.54 -7.46
CA LEU A 234 20.58 -15.33 -6.88
C LEU A 234 21.27 -14.59 -5.74
N GLU A 235 21.52 -13.28 -5.91
CA GLU A 235 22.05 -12.41 -4.85
C GLU A 235 21.12 -12.37 -3.63
N PHE A 236 19.83 -12.11 -3.84
CA PHE A 236 18.83 -12.14 -2.78
C PHE A 236 18.81 -13.47 -2.02
N ILE A 237 18.79 -14.60 -2.74
CA ILE A 237 18.77 -15.94 -2.13
C ILE A 237 20.06 -16.20 -1.35
N ALA A 238 21.22 -15.82 -1.88
CA ALA A 238 22.50 -15.98 -1.20
C ALA A 238 22.54 -15.18 0.10
N LEU A 239 22.06 -13.94 0.09
CA LEU A 239 21.96 -13.09 1.27
C LEU A 239 20.98 -13.68 2.30
N ALA A 240 19.79 -14.10 1.87
CA ALA A 240 18.78 -14.71 2.74
C ALA A 240 19.30 -15.97 3.45
N LYS A 241 20.20 -16.75 2.82
CA LYS A 241 20.83 -17.94 3.44
C LYS A 241 21.85 -17.63 4.53
N GLN A 242 22.37 -16.40 4.56
CA GLN A 242 23.36 -15.95 5.55
C GLN A 242 22.72 -15.39 6.82
N MET A 243 21.42 -15.08 6.77
CA MET A 243 20.60 -14.62 7.90
C MET A 243 19.98 -15.80 8.65
#